data_AF-A0A359M185-F1
#
_entry.id   AF-A0A359M185-F1
#
_cell.length_a   1.000
_cell.length_b   1.000
_cell.length_c   1.000
_cell.angle_alpha   90.00
_cell.angle_beta   90.00
_cell.angle_gamma   90.00
#
_symmetry.space_group_name_H-M   'P 1'
#
loop_
_entity.id
_entity.type
_entity.pdbx_description
1 polymer ?
#
loop_
_entity_poly.entity_id
_entity_poly.type
_entity_poly.pdbx_seq_one_letter_code
_entity_poly.pdbx_strand_id
1 'polypeptide(L)' 'KEKGVILEELKMEIDNPEYLVHEIFSSKFWKGHPLGWPILGTRNTIKSFHRDGLADYHFRYYKPSNILI' A
#
# COMPACT_ATOMS: atom_id res chain seq x y z
N LYS A 1 -13.88 4.10 -9.33
CA LYS A 1 -14.36 4.91 -8.19
C LYS A 1 -13.36 4.82 -7.04
N GLU A 2 -13.11 3.63 -6.49
CA GLU A 2 -12.19 3.44 -5.35
C GLU A 2 -10.75 3.90 -5.56
N LYS A 3 -10.14 3.60 -6.72
CA LYS A 3 -8.79 4.10 -7.05
C LYS A 3 -8.64 5.62 -6.93
N GLY A 4 -9.71 6.38 -7.18
CA GLY A 4 -9.68 7.84 -7.06
C GLY A 4 -9.65 8.29 -5.60
N VAL A 5 -10.36 7.58 -4.72
CA VAL A 5 -10.37 7.84 -3.27
C VAL A 5 -8.98 7.58 -2.70
N ILE A 6 -8.38 6.42 -3.00
CA ILE A 6 -7.03 6.06 -2.54
C ILE A 6 -5.97 7.06 -3.04
N LEU A 7 -6.14 7.61 -4.24
CA LEU A 7 -5.23 8.64 -4.75
C LEU A 7 -5.34 9.97 -3.99
N GLU A 8 -6.53 10.32 -3.48
CA GLU A 8 -6.70 11.50 -2.63
C GLU A 8 -6.17 11.23 -1.22
N GLU A 9 -6.36 10.03 -0.67
CA GLU A 9 -5.75 9.61 0.61
C GLU A 9 -4.23 9.69 0.56
N LEU A 10 -3.60 9.13 -0.49
CA LEU A 10 -2.16 9.24 -0.70
C LEU A 10 -1.70 10.71 -0.75
N LYS A 11 -2.49 11.59 -1.34
CA LYS A 11 -2.16 13.02 -1.41
C LYS A 11 -2.25 13.67 -0.03
N MET A 12 -3.31 13.38 0.74
CA MET A 12 -3.45 13.87 2.12
C MET A 12 -2.30 13.39 3.02
N GLU A 13 -1.84 12.14 2.84
CA GLU A 13 -0.67 11.60 3.56
C GLU A 13 0.63 12.32 3.21
N ILE A 14 0.87 12.61 1.92
CA ILE A 14 2.05 13.36 1.46
C ILE A 14 2.02 14.80 1.96
N ASP A 15 0.84 15.41 2.06
CA ASP A 15 0.66 16.77 2.57
C ASP A 15 0.84 16.84 4.10
N ASN A 16 0.90 15.70 4.80
CA ASN A 16 1.26 15.63 6.22
C ASN A 16 2.80 15.46 6.39
N PRO A 17 3.53 16.48 6.88
CA PRO A 17 4.99 16.42 6.96
C PRO A 17 5.51 15.39 7.96
N GLU A 18 4.80 15.13 9.05
CA GLU A 18 5.20 14.13 10.05
C GLU A 18 5.17 12.73 9.42
N TYR A 19 4.05 12.40 8.77
CA TYR A 19 3.90 11.13 8.05
C TYR A 19 4.94 10.98 6.92
N LEU A 20 5.12 12.03 6.11
CA LEU A 20 6.05 12.00 4.99
C LEU A 20 7.50 11.72 5.44
N VAL A 21 7.93 12.29 6.58
CA VAL A 21 9.27 12.02 7.14
C VAL A 21 9.41 10.55 7.53
N HIS A 22 8.40 9.96 8.17
CA HIS A 22 8.41 8.54 8.53
C HIS A 22 8.46 7.62 7.30
N GLU A 23 7.73 7.94 6.24
CA GLU A 23 7.74 7.18 4.99
C GLU A 23 9.10 7.27 4.25
N ILE A 24 9.68 8.47 4.17
CA ILE A 24 11.00 8.66 3.58
C ILE A 24 12.05 7.89 4.39
N PHE A 25 12.01 7.99 5.72
CA PHE A 25 12.94 7.25 6.58
C PHE A 25 12.81 5.74 6.37
N SER A 26 11.59 5.21 6.46
CA SER A 26 11.33 3.76 6.38
C SER A 26 11.73 3.19 5.02
N SER A 27 11.40 3.88 3.93
CA SER A 27 11.75 3.45 2.57
C SER A 27 13.27 3.47 2.30
N LYS A 28 14.02 4.39 2.92
CA LYS A 28 15.47 4.47 2.80
C LYS A 28 16.17 3.48 3.74
N PHE A 29 15.66 3.29 4.95
CA PHE A 29 16.21 2.37 5.93
C PHE A 29 16.09 0.92 5.45
N TRP A 30 14.91 0.52 4.96
CA TRP A 30 14.63 -0.81 4.43
C TRP A 30 14.88 -0.92 2.92
N LYS A 31 15.89 -0.24 2.38
CA LYS A 31 16.13 -0.18 0.93
C LYS A 31 16.21 -1.58 0.31
N GLY A 32 15.29 -1.87 -0.62
CA GLY A 32 15.22 -3.15 -1.33
C GLY A 32 14.52 -4.28 -0.55
N HIS A 33 14.05 -4.02 0.66
CA HIS A 33 13.31 -4.96 1.49
C HIS A 33 11.80 -4.64 1.51
N PRO A 34 10.90 -5.63 1.51
CA PRO A 34 9.45 -5.39 1.51
C PRO A 34 8.92 -4.54 2.67
N LEU A 35 9.64 -4.50 3.80
CA LEU A 35 9.28 -3.65 4.96
C LEU A 35 9.41 -2.15 4.68
N GLY A 36 10.12 -1.75 3.63
CA GLY A 36 10.22 -0.35 3.21
C GLY A 36 9.16 0.07 2.22
N TRP A 37 8.20 -0.80 1.88
CA TRP A 37 7.16 -0.48 0.92
C TRP A 37 6.04 0.33 1.58
N PRO A 38 5.59 1.41 0.93
CA PRO A 38 4.47 2.21 1.44
C PRO A 38 3.20 1.37 1.47
N ILE A 39 2.40 1.52 2.53
CA ILE A 39 1.19 0.73 2.76
C ILE A 39 0.16 0.95 1.64
N LEU A 40 -0.10 2.22 1.28
CA LEU A 40 -0.99 2.56 0.16
C LEU A 40 -0.36 2.27 -1.22
N GLY A 41 0.93 1.97 -1.26
CA GLY A 41 1.70 1.85 -2.48
C GLY A 41 2.10 3.20 -3.06
N THR A 42 2.39 3.22 -4.36
CA THR A 42 2.75 4.41 -5.12
C THR A 42 1.64 4.79 -6.10
N ARG A 43 1.68 6.02 -6.61
CA ARG A 43 0.77 6.45 -7.68
C ARG A 43 0.76 5.50 -8.88
N ASN A 44 1.90 4.89 -9.20
CA ASN A 44 2.02 3.94 -10.30
C ASN A 44 1.35 2.60 -9.97
N THR A 45 1.59 2.05 -8.77
CA THR A 45 1.00 0.76 -8.37
C THR A 45 -0.52 0.86 -8.19
N ILE A 46 -1.03 1.97 -7.68
CA ILE A 46 -2.48 2.22 -7.56
C ILE A 46 -3.14 2.28 -8.94
N LYS A 47 -2.48 2.94 -9.91
CA LYS A 47 -2.99 3.03 -11.28
C LYS A 47 -2.98 1.66 -11.97
N SER A 48 -1.90 0.89 -11.83
CA SER A 48 -1.75 -0.43 -12.45
C SER A 48 -2.60 -1.53 -11.80
N PHE A 49 -3.18 -1.27 -10.62
CA PHE A 49 -3.99 -2.25 -9.88
C PHE A 49 -5.21 -2.73 -10.70
N HIS A 50 -5.52 -4.02 -10.74
CA HIS A 50 -6.67 -4.56 -11.49
C HIS A 50 -7.43 -5.60 -10.69
N ARG A 51 -8.69 -5.84 -11.08
CA ARG A 51 -9.63 -6.69 -10.33
C ARG A 51 -9.10 -8.11 -10.14
N ASP A 52 -8.49 -8.69 -11.18
CA ASP A 52 -8.00 -10.07 -11.11
C ASP A 52 -6.84 -10.20 -10.11
N GLY A 53 -5.94 -9.21 -10.05
CA GLY A 53 -4.87 -9.18 -9.05
C GLY A 53 -5.38 -9.07 -7.62
N LEU A 54 -6.49 -8.34 -7.42
CA LEU A 54 -7.15 -8.27 -6.11
C LEU A 54 -7.80 -9.60 -5.73
N ALA A 55 -8.48 -10.25 -6.67
CA ALA A 55 -9.10 -11.55 -6.46
C ALA A 55 -8.05 -12.61 -6.10
N ASP A 56 -6.93 -12.62 -6.83
CA ASP A 56 -5.80 -13.50 -6.56
C ASP A 56 -5.17 -13.26 -5.20
N TYR A 57 -4.99 -11.98 -4.82
CA TYR A 57 -4.49 -11.61 -3.50
C TYR A 57 -5.42 -12.10 -2.38
N HIS A 58 -6.72 -11.86 -2.52
CA HIS A 58 -7.71 -12.31 -1.55
C HIS A 58 -7.69 -13.83 -1.41
N PHE A 59 -7.74 -14.57 -2.53
CA PHE A 59 -7.67 -16.04 -2.51
C PHE A 59 -6.39 -16.58 -1.87
N ARG A 60 -5.26 -15.88 -2.05
CA ARG A 60 -3.97 -16.29 -1.51
C ARG A 60 -3.87 -16.10 0.00
N TYR A 61 -4.30 -14.95 0.51
CA TYR A 61 -4.01 -14.53 1.89
C TYR A 61 -5.19 -14.66 2.85
N TYR A 62 -6.45 -14.60 2.38
CA TYR A 62 -7.65 -14.73 3.22
C TYR A 62 -8.06 -16.20 3.36
N LYS A 63 -7.11 -17.04 3.79
CA LYS A 63 -7.34 -18.47 4.03
C LYS A 63 -7.59 -18.73 5.52
N PRO A 64 -8.40 -19.74 5.89
CA PRO A 64 -8.63 -20.08 7.30
C PRO A 64 -7.34 -20.34 8.10
N SER A 65 -6.31 -20.90 7.46
CA SER A 65 -5.01 -21.13 8.08
C SER A 65 -4.22 -19.85 8.41
N ASN A 66 -4.65 -18.70 7.90
CA ASN A 66 -4.03 -17.39 8.09
C ASN A 66 -4.95 -16.43 8.88
N ILE A 67 -6.02 -16.94 9.50
CA ILE A 67 -6.98 -16.17 10.29
C ILE A 67 -7.09 -16.83 11.67
N LEU A 68 -7.01 -16.02 12.73
CA LEU A 68 -7.28 -16.43 14.10
C LEU A 68 -8.62 -15.84 14.55
N ILE A 69 -9.47 -16.66 15.17
CA ILE A 69 -10.80 -16.29 15.69
C ILE A 69 -10.81 -16.48 17.19
#